data_AF-A0A376U4T0-F1
#
_entry.id   AF-A0A376U4T0-F1
#
_cell.length_a   1.000
_cell.length_b   1.000
_cell.length_c   1.000
_cell.angle_alpha   90.00
_cell.angle_beta   90.00
_cell.angle_gamma   90.00
#
_symmetry.space_group_name_H-M   'P 1'
#
loop_
_entity.id
_entity.type
_entity.pdbx_description
1 polymer ?
#
loop_
_entity_poly.entity_id
_entity_poly.type
_entity_poly.pdbx_seq_one_letter_code
_entity_poly.pdbx_strand_id
1 'polypeptide(L)'
;MDSNGLTQTIVTGSDPRGLPEFSAIREEINKASHPSQPELNWKLVESLALAIFKANGVDLHTATYYTLARTRTQGLAGFCEGAELLAAMVSHDWDKFWPQGGPARTEMLDWFNSRTGNILRQQISFAESDLPLIYRTERALQLICDKLQQVELKRVPRVENLLYFMQNTRKRLEPQLKSNTENAAQTTVRTLIYAPETQASSTPEAVVPPLPGLPEMKVEVRSLTENPHRPV
;
A
#
# COMPACT_ATOMS: atom_id res chain seq x y z
N MET A 1 15.21 -12.72 -18.99
CA MET A 1 15.55 -11.53 -18.19
C MET A 1 14.44 -11.38 -17.18
N ASP A 2 14.76 -11.74 -15.95
CA ASP A 2 13.81 -12.17 -14.94
C ASP A 2 13.03 -10.99 -14.34
N SER A 3 11.71 -11.05 -14.43
CA SER A 3 10.77 -10.08 -13.85
C SER A 3 10.62 -10.22 -12.33
N ASN A 4 11.68 -10.63 -11.61
CA ASN A 4 11.65 -10.88 -10.17
C ASN A 4 12.25 -9.72 -9.33
N GLY A 5 12.28 -8.51 -9.89
CA GLY A 5 13.04 -7.37 -9.37
C GLY A 5 12.33 -6.43 -8.39
N LEU A 6 11.10 -6.69 -7.96
CA LEU A 6 10.34 -5.73 -7.13
C LEU A 6 9.71 -6.31 -5.86
N THR A 7 9.87 -7.61 -5.59
CA THR A 7 9.38 -8.20 -4.34
C THR A 7 10.49 -8.12 -3.30
N GLN A 8 10.60 -6.97 -2.63
CA GLN A 8 11.44 -6.89 -1.43
C GLN A 8 10.79 -7.73 -0.33
N THR A 9 11.29 -8.94 -0.13
CA THR A 9 10.82 -9.82 0.94
C THR A 9 11.17 -9.19 2.29
N ILE A 10 10.15 -8.77 3.05
CA ILE A 10 10.33 -8.33 4.43
C ILE A 10 10.63 -9.57 5.26
N VAL A 11 11.80 -9.59 5.90
CA VAL A 11 12.17 -10.64 6.85
C VAL A 11 11.96 -10.08 8.25
N THR A 12 10.98 -10.62 8.96
CA THR A 12 10.70 -10.22 10.35
C THR A 12 11.81 -10.71 11.28
N GLY A 13 12.23 -9.84 12.19
CA GLY A 13 13.33 -10.10 13.10
C GLY A 13 12.93 -10.63 14.47
N SER A 14 13.95 -11.09 15.20
CA SER A 14 13.82 -11.50 16.60
C SER A 14 13.94 -10.31 17.56
N ASP A 15 14.07 -10.56 18.86
CA ASP A 15 14.17 -9.51 19.88
C ASP A 15 15.41 -8.61 19.67
N PRO A 16 15.24 -7.31 19.35
CA PRO A 16 16.36 -6.43 19.04
C PRO A 16 17.08 -5.90 20.29
N ARG A 17 16.59 -6.18 21.50
CA ARG A 17 17.09 -5.55 22.74
C ARG A 17 18.55 -5.87 23.07
N GLY A 18 19.10 -6.96 22.52
CA GLY A 18 20.52 -7.30 22.66
C GLY A 18 21.46 -6.49 21.76
N LEU A 19 20.92 -5.73 20.81
CA LEU A 19 21.73 -4.96 19.85
C LEU A 19 22.12 -3.60 20.43
N PRO A 20 23.40 -3.18 20.28
CA PRO A 20 23.82 -1.85 20.71
C PRO A 20 23.07 -0.74 19.94
N GLU A 21 22.74 -0.96 18.66
CA GLU A 21 21.97 -0.03 17.84
C GLU A 21 20.56 0.18 18.39
N PHE A 22 19.94 -0.86 18.95
CA PHE A 22 18.60 -0.75 19.55
C PHE A 22 18.63 0.05 20.86
N SER A 23 19.72 -0.03 21.63
CA SER A 23 19.91 0.82 22.81
C SER A 23 20.09 2.29 22.39
N ALA A 24 20.94 2.53 21.39
CA ALA A 24 21.21 3.87 20.87
C ALA A 24 19.96 4.54 20.27
N ILE A 25 19.15 3.82 19.47
CA ILE A 25 17.94 4.40 18.88
C ILE A 25 16.91 4.76 19.96
N ARG A 26 16.80 3.97 21.04
CA ARG A 26 15.92 4.27 22.16
C ARG A 26 16.38 5.50 22.94
N GLU A 27 17.68 5.63 23.17
CA GLU A 27 18.25 6.83 23.80
C GLU A 27 17.91 8.08 22.99
N GLU A 28 18.10 8.02 21.67
CA GLU A 28 17.78 9.12 20.77
C GLU A 28 16.28 9.46 20.78
N ILE A 29 15.40 8.47 20.70
CA ILE A 29 13.94 8.68 20.75
C ILE A 29 13.50 9.25 22.11
N ASN A 30 14.13 8.84 23.21
CA ASN A 30 13.78 9.31 24.56
C ASN A 30 14.07 10.80 24.79
N LYS A 31 14.96 11.40 23.99
CA LYS A 31 15.19 12.86 24.00
C LYS A 31 13.91 13.66 23.75
N ALA A 32 12.94 13.11 23.00
CA ALA A 32 11.65 13.75 22.70
C ALA A 32 10.75 13.94 23.92
N SER A 33 11.05 13.27 25.03
CA SER A 33 10.32 13.36 26.30
C SER A 33 11.16 14.00 27.41
N HIS A 34 12.40 14.41 27.11
CA HIS A 34 13.31 14.93 28.11
C HIS A 34 12.98 16.41 28.45
N PRO A 35 12.94 16.81 29.74
CA PRO A 35 12.58 18.18 30.14
C PRO A 35 13.47 19.26 29.51
N SER A 36 14.76 18.97 29.31
CA SER A 36 15.71 19.90 28.69
C SER A 36 15.58 19.99 27.16
N GLN A 37 14.67 19.24 26.54
CA GLN A 37 14.43 19.17 25.09
C GLN A 37 15.71 19.16 24.24
N PRO A 38 16.63 18.21 24.47
CA PRO A 38 17.82 18.10 23.65
C PRO A 38 17.45 17.83 22.20
N GLU A 39 18.25 18.36 21.27
CA GLU A 39 18.02 18.18 19.84
C GLU A 39 18.06 16.70 19.46
N LEU A 40 17.09 16.30 18.62
CA LEU A 40 16.87 14.93 18.22
C LEU A 40 17.38 14.70 16.81
N ASN A 41 18.31 13.76 16.66
CA ASN A 41 18.92 13.46 15.38
C ASN A 41 18.10 12.40 14.63
N TRP A 42 17.11 12.84 13.86
CA TRP A 42 16.26 11.95 13.06
C TRP A 42 17.02 11.13 12.02
N LYS A 43 18.11 11.67 11.46
CA LYS A 43 18.96 10.94 10.50
C LYS A 43 19.69 9.78 11.17
N LEU A 44 20.12 9.96 12.43
CA LEU A 44 20.70 8.90 13.23
C LEU A 44 19.66 7.82 13.59
N VAL A 45 18.44 8.21 13.96
CA VAL A 45 17.35 7.25 14.20
C VAL A 45 17.10 6.40 12.96
N GLU A 46 17.03 7.03 11.78
CA GLU A 46 16.84 6.31 10.51
C GLU A 46 18.00 5.34 10.23
N SER A 47 19.25 5.77 10.38
CA SER A 47 20.41 4.92 10.10
C SER A 47 20.54 3.74 11.06
N LEU A 48 20.28 3.94 12.36
CA LEU A 48 20.26 2.88 13.37
C LEU A 48 19.15 1.87 13.07
N ALA A 49 17.96 2.33 12.69
CA ALA A 49 16.87 1.44 12.35
C ALA A 49 17.19 0.54 11.14
N LEU A 50 17.77 1.13 10.09
CA LEU A 50 18.23 0.37 8.91
C LEU A 50 19.34 -0.63 9.25
N ALA A 51 20.25 -0.28 10.16
CA ALA A 51 21.27 -1.20 10.65
C ALA A 51 20.66 -2.40 11.39
N ILE A 52 19.67 -2.17 12.25
CA ILE A 52 18.93 -3.24 12.95
C ILE A 52 18.18 -4.13 11.95
N PHE A 53 17.49 -3.55 10.97
CA PHE A 53 16.79 -4.33 9.94
C PHE A 53 17.74 -5.28 9.20
N LYS A 54 18.96 -4.81 8.90
CA LYS A 54 19.98 -5.62 8.22
C LYS A 54 20.55 -6.72 9.12
N ALA A 55 20.76 -6.44 10.40
CA ALA A 55 21.43 -7.36 11.33
C ALA A 55 20.48 -8.41 11.94
N ASN A 56 19.24 -8.03 12.23
CA ASN A 56 18.30 -8.84 13.01
C ASN A 56 16.95 -9.06 12.30
N GLY A 57 16.67 -8.34 11.22
CA GLY A 57 15.35 -8.31 10.59
C GLY A 57 14.45 -7.22 11.17
N VAL A 58 13.26 -7.09 10.60
CA VAL A 58 12.33 -6.01 10.93
C VAL A 58 11.46 -6.39 12.12
N ASP A 59 11.48 -5.57 13.17
CA ASP A 59 10.59 -5.68 14.33
C ASP A 59 9.71 -4.43 14.46
N LEU A 60 8.62 -4.52 15.23
CA LEU A 60 7.63 -3.46 15.33
C LEU A 60 8.18 -2.16 15.96
N HIS A 61 9.06 -2.24 16.96
CA HIS A 61 9.61 -1.03 17.59
C HIS A 61 10.53 -0.30 16.62
N THR A 62 11.43 -1.04 15.98
CA THR A 62 12.37 -0.44 15.04
C THR A 62 11.64 0.09 13.79
N ALA A 63 10.61 -0.61 13.30
CA ALA A 63 9.75 -0.16 12.21
C ALA A 63 9.00 1.14 12.51
N THR A 64 8.48 1.30 13.74
CA THR A 64 7.78 2.54 14.13
C THR A 64 8.76 3.70 14.32
N TYR A 65 9.95 3.45 14.88
CA TYR A 65 11.01 4.47 14.98
C TYR A 65 11.52 4.91 13.61
N TYR A 66 11.76 3.95 12.70
CA TYR A 66 12.11 4.23 11.30
C TYR A 66 11.04 5.09 10.63
N THR A 67 9.77 4.68 10.72
CA THR A 67 8.66 5.42 10.10
C THR A 67 8.55 6.84 10.66
N LEU A 68 8.73 7.01 11.96
CA LEU A 68 8.71 8.33 12.60
C LEU A 68 9.87 9.22 12.09
N ALA A 69 11.08 8.66 11.99
CA ALA A 69 12.25 9.36 11.46
C ALA A 69 12.03 9.78 10.01
N ARG A 70 11.57 8.86 9.16
CA ARG A 70 11.23 9.13 7.76
C ARG A 70 10.14 10.18 7.60
N THR A 71 9.13 10.15 8.46
CA THR A 71 8.08 11.18 8.47
C THR A 71 8.66 12.57 8.76
N ARG A 72 9.66 12.65 9.64
CA ARG A 72 10.33 13.91 9.99
C ARG A 72 11.31 14.40 8.92
N THR A 73 12.02 13.48 8.26
CA THR A 73 13.07 13.84 7.29
C THR A 73 12.53 14.00 5.86
N GLN A 74 11.49 13.24 5.50
CA GLN A 74 10.94 13.15 4.13
C GLN A 74 9.44 13.51 4.06
N GLY A 75 8.84 13.97 5.15
CA GLY A 75 7.43 14.38 5.18
C GLY A 75 6.48 13.22 4.86
N LEU A 76 5.44 13.51 4.06
CA LEU A 76 4.40 12.55 3.71
C LEU A 76 4.94 11.33 2.95
N ALA A 77 5.93 11.51 2.07
CA ALA A 77 6.53 10.40 1.34
C ALA A 77 7.16 9.38 2.30
N GLY A 78 7.93 9.87 3.29
CA GLY A 78 8.52 9.02 4.31
C GLY A 78 7.49 8.35 5.22
N PHE A 79 6.38 9.03 5.53
CA PHE A 79 5.28 8.42 6.25
C PHE A 79 4.60 7.30 5.45
N CYS A 80 4.34 7.54 4.15
CA CYS A 80 3.73 6.56 3.26
C CYS A 80 4.54 5.27 3.19
N GLU A 81 5.85 5.36 2.94
CA GLU A 81 6.74 4.20 2.87
C GLU A 81 6.78 3.41 4.19
N GLY A 82 6.88 4.11 5.32
CA GLY A 82 6.88 3.45 6.62
C GLY A 82 5.53 2.83 6.98
N ALA A 83 4.41 3.47 6.60
CA ALA A 83 3.08 2.90 6.76
C ALA A 83 2.90 1.62 5.92
N GLU A 84 3.42 1.60 4.69
CA GLU A 84 3.42 0.40 3.83
C GLU A 84 4.28 -0.73 4.43
N LEU A 85 5.46 -0.41 4.96
CA LEU A 85 6.29 -1.38 5.68
C LEU A 85 5.53 -1.98 6.88
N LEU A 86 4.93 -1.14 7.71
CA LEU A 86 4.13 -1.57 8.86
C LEU A 86 2.93 -2.41 8.42
N ALA A 87 2.23 -2.01 7.36
CA ALA A 87 1.10 -2.76 6.82
C ALA A 87 1.51 -4.14 6.35
N ALA A 88 2.60 -4.26 5.61
CA ALA A 88 3.11 -5.54 5.15
C ALA A 88 3.45 -6.47 6.33
N MET A 89 4.15 -5.97 7.35
CA MET A 89 4.45 -6.75 8.55
C MET A 89 3.20 -7.17 9.32
N VAL A 90 2.29 -6.22 9.57
CA VAL A 90 1.07 -6.46 10.35
C VAL A 90 0.16 -7.45 9.63
N SER A 91 -0.07 -7.27 8.34
CA SER A 91 -0.97 -8.12 7.56
C SER A 91 -0.43 -9.55 7.35
N HIS A 92 0.87 -9.72 7.08
CA HIS A 92 1.44 -11.01 6.70
C HIS A 92 2.09 -11.79 7.85
N ASP A 93 2.72 -11.09 8.79
CA ASP A 93 3.61 -11.72 9.78
C ASP A 93 3.25 -11.35 11.23
N TRP A 94 1.95 -11.07 11.48
CA TRP A 94 1.44 -10.74 12.81
C TRP A 94 1.97 -11.66 13.91
N ASP A 95 1.91 -12.97 13.73
CA ASP A 95 2.33 -13.92 14.79
C ASP A 95 3.84 -14.17 14.83
N LYS A 96 4.62 -13.57 13.92
CA LYS A 96 6.07 -13.82 13.81
C LYS A 96 6.91 -12.65 14.32
N PHE A 97 6.53 -11.41 14.03
CA PHE A 97 7.38 -10.27 14.38
C PHE A 97 7.40 -10.00 15.88
N TRP A 98 8.54 -9.48 16.34
CA TRP A 98 8.70 -8.99 17.70
C TRP A 98 8.07 -7.60 17.89
N PRO A 99 7.43 -7.29 19.04
CA PRO A 99 7.26 -8.14 20.22
C PRO A 99 6.13 -9.16 20.04
N GLN A 100 6.19 -10.31 20.73
CA GLN A 100 5.15 -11.35 20.65
C GLN A 100 3.90 -11.03 21.47
N GLY A 101 4.03 -10.22 22.53
CA GLY A 101 2.92 -9.91 23.43
C GLY A 101 1.94 -8.89 22.83
N GLY A 102 0.66 -9.24 22.78
CA GLY A 102 -0.43 -8.34 22.36
C GLY A 102 -0.41 -6.95 23.04
N PRO A 103 -0.25 -6.86 24.39
CA PRO A 103 -0.17 -5.56 25.07
C PRO A 103 0.97 -4.67 24.58
N ALA A 104 2.17 -5.24 24.39
CA ALA A 104 3.33 -4.50 23.89
C ALA A 104 3.14 -4.02 22.45
N ARG A 105 2.46 -4.81 21.60
CA ARG A 105 2.07 -4.39 20.24
C ARG A 105 1.09 -3.22 20.28
N THR A 106 0.05 -3.33 21.10
CA THR A 106 -0.95 -2.27 21.27
C THR A 106 -0.30 -0.97 21.76
N GLU A 107 0.54 -1.04 22.80
CA GLU A 107 1.25 0.14 23.33
C GLU A 107 2.13 0.81 22.29
N MET A 108 2.89 0.01 21.52
CA MET A 108 3.76 0.55 20.48
C MET A 108 2.97 1.19 19.34
N LEU A 109 1.86 0.58 18.91
CA LEU A 109 0.98 1.14 17.87
C LEU A 109 0.26 2.41 18.35
N ASP A 110 -0.14 2.49 19.62
CA ASP A 110 -0.72 3.69 20.20
C ASP A 110 0.31 4.83 20.34
N TRP A 111 1.54 4.49 20.75
CA TRP A 111 2.65 5.44 20.78
C TRP A 111 2.92 6.00 19.39
N PHE A 112 2.99 5.14 18.38
CA PHE A 112 3.18 5.51 16.98
C PHE A 112 2.05 6.42 16.48
N ASN A 113 0.79 6.03 16.69
CA ASN A 113 -0.38 6.83 16.32
C ASN A 113 -0.33 8.25 16.91
N SER A 114 0.02 8.34 18.19
CA SER A 114 0.09 9.61 18.91
C SER A 114 1.21 10.50 18.38
N ARG A 115 2.42 9.95 18.22
CA ARG A 115 3.60 10.70 17.77
C ARG A 115 3.48 11.12 16.31
N THR A 116 3.14 10.20 15.42
CA THR A 116 3.02 10.47 13.99
C THR A 116 1.84 11.38 13.71
N GLY A 117 0.68 11.14 14.34
CA GLY A 117 -0.49 12.02 14.20
C GLY A 117 -0.19 13.47 14.58
N ASN A 118 0.64 13.70 15.60
CA ASN A 118 1.04 15.06 15.96
C ASN A 118 1.87 15.73 14.85
N ILE A 119 2.81 15.01 14.25
CA ILE A 119 3.68 15.52 13.17
C ILE A 119 2.85 15.83 11.93
N LEU A 120 2.01 14.88 11.51
CA LEU A 120 1.15 15.04 10.33
C LEU A 120 0.23 16.26 10.45
N ARG A 121 -0.29 16.54 11.65
CA ARG A 121 -1.19 17.68 11.88
C ARG A 121 -0.48 19.02 12.01
N GLN A 122 0.72 19.05 12.60
CA GLN A 122 1.37 20.30 12.98
C GLN A 122 2.49 20.73 12.02
N GLN A 123 3.06 19.80 11.25
CA GLN A 123 4.32 20.01 10.55
C GLN A 123 4.28 19.65 9.07
N ILE A 124 3.21 18.98 8.62
CA ILE A 124 3.05 18.61 7.21
C ILE A 124 1.89 19.40 6.61
N SER A 125 2.19 20.09 5.52
CA SER A 125 1.20 20.70 4.64
C SER A 125 0.86 19.74 3.52
N PHE A 126 -0.42 19.66 3.16
CA PHE A 126 -0.91 18.75 2.13
C PHE A 126 -1.43 19.56 0.94
N ALA A 127 -1.08 19.12 -0.27
CA ALA A 127 -1.51 19.70 -1.54
C ALA A 127 -2.14 18.65 -2.46
N GLU A 128 -2.81 19.09 -3.53
CA GLU A 128 -3.43 18.18 -4.51
C GLU A 128 -2.41 17.23 -5.16
N SER A 129 -1.17 17.68 -5.35
CA SER A 129 -0.07 16.85 -5.86
C SER A 129 0.23 15.63 -4.98
N ASP A 130 -0.15 15.67 -3.70
CA ASP A 130 0.09 14.60 -2.75
C ASP A 130 -0.97 13.50 -2.79
N LEU A 131 -2.08 13.69 -3.53
CA LEU A 131 -3.18 12.72 -3.62
C LEU A 131 -2.71 11.28 -3.86
N PRO A 132 -1.77 10.99 -4.79
CA PRO A 132 -1.28 9.62 -4.98
C PRO A 132 -0.65 9.00 -3.71
N LEU A 133 0.13 9.78 -2.95
CA LEU A 133 0.71 9.34 -1.69
C LEU A 133 -0.34 9.17 -0.60
N ILE A 134 -1.35 10.04 -0.57
CA ILE A 134 -2.46 9.95 0.38
C ILE A 134 -3.26 8.67 0.15
N TYR A 135 -3.59 8.31 -1.10
CA TYR A 135 -4.29 7.05 -1.41
C TYR A 135 -3.49 5.81 -0.96
N ARG A 136 -2.18 5.79 -1.23
CA ARG A 136 -1.30 4.69 -0.80
C ARG A 136 -1.24 4.58 0.72
N THR A 137 -1.08 5.71 1.40
CA THR A 137 -1.05 5.79 2.86
C THR A 137 -2.39 5.33 3.47
N GLU A 138 -3.52 5.80 2.92
CA GLU A 138 -4.87 5.36 3.32
C GLU A 138 -5.01 3.83 3.19
N ARG A 139 -4.57 3.27 2.05
CA ARG A 139 -4.63 1.82 1.82
C ARG A 139 -3.78 1.05 2.83
N ALA A 140 -2.56 1.50 3.10
CA ALA A 140 -1.67 0.87 4.09
C ALA A 140 -2.28 0.90 5.50
N LEU A 141 -2.81 2.05 5.92
CA LEU A 141 -3.47 2.19 7.23
C LEU A 141 -4.74 1.34 7.33
N GLN A 142 -5.51 1.22 6.24
CA GLN A 142 -6.67 0.34 6.18
C GLN A 142 -6.28 -1.13 6.40
N LEU A 143 -5.23 -1.61 5.73
CA LEU A 143 -4.73 -2.98 5.90
C LEU A 143 -4.33 -3.28 7.35
N ILE A 144 -3.70 -2.30 8.03
CA ILE A 144 -3.37 -2.40 9.45
C ILE A 144 -4.65 -2.50 10.28
N CYS A 145 -5.62 -1.61 10.06
CA CYS A 145 -6.88 -1.61 10.80
C CYS A 145 -7.68 -2.91 10.61
N ASP A 146 -7.80 -3.39 9.37
CA ASP A 146 -8.50 -4.64 9.04
C ASP A 146 -7.88 -5.82 9.79
N LYS A 147 -6.54 -5.90 9.81
CA LYS A 147 -5.85 -6.96 10.56
C LYS A 147 -6.06 -6.83 12.06
N LEU A 148 -6.01 -5.63 12.62
CA LEU A 148 -6.21 -5.38 14.05
C LEU A 148 -7.62 -5.76 14.54
N GLN A 149 -8.62 -5.74 13.66
CA GLN A 149 -9.98 -6.22 13.95
C GLN A 149 -10.08 -7.76 13.95
N GLN A 150 -9.19 -8.45 13.25
CA GLN A 150 -9.20 -9.91 13.12
C GLN A 150 -8.40 -10.62 14.23
N VAL A 151 -7.52 -9.90 14.91
CA VAL A 151 -6.65 -10.46 15.95
C VAL A 151 -7.22 -10.19 17.34
N GLU A 152 -7.11 -11.17 18.23
CA GLU A 152 -7.62 -11.03 19.58
C GLU A 152 -6.68 -10.14 20.42
N LEU A 153 -7.12 -8.91 20.68
CA LEU A 153 -6.41 -7.94 21.50
C LEU A 153 -7.29 -7.51 22.67
N LYS A 154 -6.73 -7.50 23.88
CA LYS A 154 -7.40 -6.95 25.08
C LYS A 154 -7.84 -5.50 24.88
N ARG A 155 -7.06 -4.75 24.10
CA ARG A 155 -7.33 -3.37 23.72
C ARG A 155 -6.86 -3.16 22.28
N VAL A 156 -7.75 -2.63 21.45
CA VAL A 156 -7.45 -2.28 20.07
C VAL A 156 -6.68 -0.94 20.03
N PRO A 157 -5.50 -0.88 19.38
CA PRO A 157 -4.76 0.37 19.21
C PRO A 157 -5.46 1.29 18.21
N ARG A 158 -5.42 2.60 18.45
CA ARG A 158 -6.25 3.58 17.72
C ARG A 158 -5.67 4.04 16.38
N VAL A 159 -5.10 3.11 15.60
CA VAL A 159 -4.51 3.41 14.27
C VAL A 159 -5.54 4.00 13.31
N GLU A 160 -6.83 3.67 13.50
CA GLU A 160 -7.96 4.26 12.78
C GLU A 160 -7.96 5.80 12.78
N ASN A 161 -7.40 6.44 13.80
CA ASN A 161 -7.31 7.90 13.86
C ASN A 161 -6.44 8.47 12.71
N LEU A 162 -5.34 7.79 12.36
CA LEU A 162 -4.51 8.19 11.22
C LEU A 162 -5.25 7.94 9.91
N LEU A 163 -5.97 6.83 9.82
CA LEU A 163 -6.77 6.48 8.64
C LEU A 163 -7.83 7.55 8.36
N TYR A 164 -8.64 7.90 9.37
CA TYR A 164 -9.64 8.96 9.24
C TYR A 164 -9.01 10.31 8.90
N PHE A 165 -7.85 10.62 9.48
CA PHE A 165 -7.14 11.85 9.16
C PHE A 165 -6.69 11.89 7.69
N MET A 166 -6.16 10.79 7.14
CA MET A 166 -5.82 10.68 5.72
C MET A 166 -7.05 10.77 4.81
N GLN A 167 -8.13 10.06 5.14
CA GLN A 167 -9.39 10.10 4.40
C GLN A 167 -10.00 11.51 4.34
N ASN A 168 -10.00 12.23 5.47
CA ASN A 168 -10.51 13.60 5.52
C ASN A 168 -9.60 14.57 4.75
N THR A 169 -8.28 14.35 4.81
CA THR A 169 -7.31 15.14 4.03
C THR A 169 -7.53 14.92 2.53
N ARG A 170 -7.72 13.67 2.10
CA ARG A 170 -8.08 13.34 0.72
C ARG A 170 -9.36 14.03 0.28
N LYS A 171 -10.47 13.88 1.02
CA LYS A 171 -11.77 14.48 0.66
C LYS A 171 -11.71 16.00 0.49
N ARG A 172 -10.84 16.68 1.26
CA ARG A 172 -10.62 18.13 1.16
C ARG A 172 -9.84 18.53 -0.09
N LEU A 173 -8.92 17.68 -0.54
CA LEU A 173 -8.03 17.93 -1.68
C LEU A 173 -8.61 17.40 -2.99
N GLU A 174 -9.49 16.41 -2.95
CA GLU A 174 -10.17 15.93 -4.15
C GLU A 174 -10.94 17.10 -4.77
N PRO A 175 -10.69 17.40 -6.06
CA PRO A 175 -11.46 18.41 -6.75
C PRO A 175 -12.91 17.98 -6.67
N GLN A 176 -13.71 18.76 -5.94
CA GLN A 176 -15.15 18.57 -5.93
C GLN A 176 -15.56 18.62 -7.38
N LEU A 177 -16.12 17.52 -7.89
CA LEU A 177 -16.79 17.52 -9.17
C LEU A 177 -17.89 18.56 -8.99
N LYS A 178 -17.62 19.81 -9.41
CA LYS A 178 -18.63 20.85 -9.41
C LYS A 178 -19.76 20.20 -10.20
N SER A 179 -20.89 19.98 -9.54
CA SER A 179 -22.15 19.88 -10.22
C SER A 179 -22.34 21.20 -10.95
N ASN A 180 -21.72 21.33 -12.13
CA ASN A 180 -22.22 22.18 -13.17
C ASN A 180 -23.53 21.54 -13.62
N THR A 181 -24.54 21.65 -12.77
CA THR A 181 -25.96 21.47 -13.13
C THR A 181 -26.45 22.72 -13.87
N GLU A 182 -25.54 23.60 -14.31
CA GLU A 182 -25.82 24.71 -15.19
C GLU A 182 -24.85 24.60 -16.38
N ASN A 183 -25.40 24.30 -17.56
CA ASN A 183 -24.75 24.09 -18.87
C ASN A 183 -24.20 22.70 -19.24
N ALA A 184 -24.92 21.62 -18.90
CA ALA A 184 -24.93 20.45 -19.79
C ALA A 184 -26.01 20.66 -20.87
N ALA A 185 -25.65 21.37 -21.94
CA ALA A 185 -26.35 21.20 -23.21
C ALA A 185 -26.39 19.69 -23.49
N GLN A 186 -27.61 19.18 -23.70
CA GLN A 186 -27.95 17.77 -23.87
C GLN A 186 -27.03 17.08 -24.88
N THR A 187 -25.91 16.52 -24.41
CA THR A 187 -25.18 15.54 -25.19
C THR A 187 -25.90 14.23 -24.96
N THR A 188 -26.89 13.98 -25.82
CA THR A 188 -27.56 12.69 -25.89
C THR A 188 -26.53 11.65 -26.31
N VAL A 189 -26.06 10.85 -25.34
CA VAL A 189 -25.30 9.64 -25.63
C VAL A 189 -26.26 8.71 -26.38
N ARG A 190 -26.13 8.64 -27.71
CA ARG A 190 -26.82 7.63 -28.52
C ARG A 190 -26.21 6.29 -28.18
N THR A 191 -26.93 5.49 -27.41
CA THR A 191 -26.63 4.06 -27.28
C THR A 191 -26.86 3.44 -28.65
N LEU A 192 -25.79 3.03 -29.33
CA LEU A 192 -25.89 2.24 -30.56
C LEU A 192 -26.27 0.82 -30.14
N ILE A 193 -27.57 0.53 -30.15
CA ILE A 193 -28.07 -0.84 -30.02
C ILE A 193 -27.94 -1.48 -31.40
N TYR A 194 -27.06 -2.47 -31.54
CA TYR A 194 -26.98 -3.30 -32.73
C TYR A 194 -28.17 -4.27 -32.73
N ALA A 195 -29.18 -3.99 -33.54
CA ALA A 195 -30.23 -4.94 -33.88
C ALA A 195 -29.84 -5.63 -35.20
N PRO A 196 -29.62 -6.97 -35.20
CA PRO A 196 -29.40 -7.67 -36.46
C PRO A 196 -30.74 -7.74 -37.21
N GLU A 197 -30.90 -6.91 -38.24
CA GLU A 197 -32.03 -7.01 -39.15
C GLU A 197 -31.91 -8.31 -39.95
N THR A 198 -32.78 -9.27 -39.64
CA THR A 198 -32.98 -10.44 -40.49
C THR A 198 -34.12 -10.08 -41.46
N GLN A 199 -33.79 -9.50 -42.61
CA GLN A 199 -34.68 -9.53 -43.76
C GLN A 199 -34.13 -10.50 -44.81
N ALA A 200 -34.99 -11.45 -45.17
CA ALA A 200 -34.71 -12.47 -46.16
C ALA A 200 -34.57 -11.87 -47.57
N SER A 201 -33.40 -12.13 -48.16
CA SER A 201 -33.09 -12.35 -49.58
C SER A 201 -34.08 -11.90 -50.68
N SER A 202 -33.61 -11.02 -51.57
CA SER A 202 -33.45 -11.35 -53.00
C SER A 202 -32.50 -10.36 -53.71
N THR A 203 -31.41 -10.88 -54.28
CA THR A 203 -30.43 -10.22 -55.20
C THR A 203 -30.98 -10.08 -56.63
N PRO A 204 -30.36 -9.37 -57.61
CA PRO A 204 -28.95 -8.91 -57.75
C PRO A 204 -28.84 -7.41 -58.13
N GLU A 205 -27.71 -6.70 -58.18
CA GLU A 205 -26.44 -6.90 -58.87
C GLU A 205 -25.53 -5.66 -58.60
N ALA A 206 -24.23 -5.79 -58.91
CA ALA A 206 -23.21 -4.74 -59.07
C ALA A 206 -22.19 -4.48 -57.93
N VAL A 207 -21.15 -5.32 -57.97
CA VAL A 207 -19.69 -5.03 -57.91
C VAL A 207 -19.17 -4.06 -56.83
N VAL A 208 -18.40 -4.61 -55.88
CA VAL A 208 -17.38 -3.89 -55.08
C VAL A 208 -16.00 -4.52 -55.35
N PRO A 209 -14.93 -3.75 -55.62
CA PRO A 209 -13.57 -4.30 -55.76
C PRO A 209 -12.95 -4.63 -54.39
N PRO A 210 -12.00 -5.59 -54.31
CA PRO A 210 -11.52 -6.13 -53.04
C PRO A 210 -10.30 -5.36 -52.47
N LEU A 211 -10.17 -5.35 -51.15
CA LEU A 211 -8.94 -4.98 -50.43
C LEU A 211 -8.45 -6.14 -49.55
N PRO A 212 -7.14 -6.22 -49.27
CA PRO A 212 -6.39 -7.47 -49.16
C PRO A 212 -6.43 -8.10 -47.76
N GLY A 213 -6.35 -9.44 -47.75
CA GLY A 213 -6.37 -10.25 -46.54
C GLY A 213 -5.08 -10.22 -45.72
N LEU A 214 -5.23 -10.23 -44.39
CA LEU A 214 -4.19 -10.64 -43.46
C LEU A 214 -4.42 -12.12 -43.12
N PRO A 215 -3.35 -12.94 -42.98
CA PRO A 215 -3.46 -14.38 -42.86
C PRO A 215 -4.04 -14.80 -41.50
N GLU A 216 -5.04 -15.68 -41.53
CA GLU A 216 -5.57 -16.37 -40.35
C GLU A 216 -4.54 -17.35 -39.77
N MET A 217 -4.18 -17.16 -38.50
CA MET A 217 -3.37 -18.10 -37.75
C MET A 217 -4.28 -19.17 -37.13
N LYS A 218 -4.21 -20.41 -37.66
CA LYS A 218 -4.89 -21.57 -37.07
C LYS A 218 -4.02 -22.18 -35.97
N VAL A 219 -4.55 -22.26 -34.76
CA VAL A 219 -3.94 -22.98 -33.63
C VAL A 219 -4.65 -24.33 -33.48
N GLU A 220 -3.91 -25.42 -33.69
CA GLU A 220 -4.37 -26.79 -33.41
C GLU A 220 -3.95 -27.21 -31.99
N VAL A 221 -4.91 -27.70 -31.20
CA VAL A 221 -4.69 -28.31 -29.89
C VAL A 221 -4.69 -29.82 -30.07
N ARG A 222 -3.58 -30.50 -29.77
CA ARG A 222 -3.49 -31.96 -29.77
C ARG A 222 -3.55 -32.49 -28.33
N SER A 223 -4.61 -33.22 -28.04
CA SER A 223 -4.79 -34.00 -26.81
C SER A 223 -4.00 -35.31 -26.91
N LEU A 224 -3.21 -35.63 -25.89
CA LEU A 224 -2.53 -36.93 -25.75
C LEU A 224 -3.43 -37.90 -24.99
N THR A 225 -3.99 -38.89 -25.68
CA THR A 225 -4.45 -40.12 -25.03
C THR A 225 -4.27 -41.34 -25.94
N GLU A 226 -3.51 -42.28 -25.36
CA GLU A 226 -3.56 -43.75 -25.44
C GLU A 226 -3.11 -44.55 -26.69
N ASN A 227 -2.19 -45.47 -26.35
CA ASN A 227 -1.78 -46.74 -26.95
C ASN A 227 -2.89 -47.48 -27.72
N PRO A 228 -2.56 -48.31 -28.75
CA PRO A 228 -2.24 -49.71 -28.44
C PRO A 228 -1.28 -50.47 -29.40
N HIS A 229 -0.69 -51.53 -28.84
CA HIS A 229 -0.30 -52.84 -29.40
C HIS A 229 0.30 -52.98 -30.83
N ARG A 230 1.34 -53.81 -30.91
CA ARG A 230 1.71 -54.55 -32.13
C ARG A 230 2.00 -56.04 -31.81
N PRO A 231 1.48 -57.01 -32.59
CA PRO A 231 1.95 -58.41 -32.65
C PRO A 231 3.20 -58.49 -33.56
N VAL A 232 4.05 -59.51 -33.58
CA VAL A 232 3.92 -60.98 -33.61
C VAL A 232 5.15 -61.57 -32.93
#